data_AF-A0A1Q3BG11-F1
#
_entry.id   AF-A0A1Q3BG11-F1
#
_cell.length_a   1.000
_cell.length_b   1.000
_cell.length_c   1.000
_cell.angle_alpha   90.00
_cell.angle_beta   90.00
_cell.angle_gamma   90.00
#
_symmetry.space_group_name_H-M   'P 1'
#
loop_
_entity.id
_entity.type
_entity.pdbx_description
1 polymer ?
#
loop_
_entity_poly.entity_id
_entity_poly.type
_entity_poly.pdbx_seq_one_letter_code
_entity_poly.pdbx_strand_id
1 'polypeptide(L)'
;MTVFAAGMIQAELKGKSFLCRSAASFVSARIGIIPKSPLLPKDLGINKERNGGLIVVGSYVPKTTKQIEELISQCGRVLRTIEVSVEKVSMKSSEERESEINSAAEMADVLLGAHQDTIIMTSRKLITGKTPSESLEINFKVSSALVEIVRRITAKPRYILAKV
;
A
#
# COMPACT_ATOMS: atom_id res chain seq x y z
N MET A 1 15.26 1.91 22.36
CA MET A 1 14.65 3.24 22.64
C MET A 1 14.19 3.39 24.09
N THR A 2 13.62 2.36 24.71
CA THR A 2 13.16 2.38 26.12
C THR A 2 14.22 2.84 27.12
N VAL A 3 15.45 2.32 27.02
CA VAL A 3 16.57 2.72 27.91
C VAL A 3 16.87 4.22 27.80
N PHE A 4 16.94 4.73 26.57
CA PHE A 4 17.17 6.16 26.33
C PHE A 4 16.04 7.03 26.87
N ALA A 5 14.78 6.64 26.62
CA ALA A 5 13.62 7.37 27.14
C ALA A 5 13.62 7.40 28.67
N ALA A 6 13.93 6.29 29.34
CA ALA A 6 14.04 6.24 30.80
C ALA A 6 15.14 7.17 31.33
N GLY A 7 16.33 7.16 30.71
CA GLY A 7 17.44 8.05 31.10
C GLY A 7 17.11 9.53 30.88
N MET A 8 16.43 9.85 29.78
CA MET A 8 15.96 11.21 29.51
C MET A 8 14.95 11.68 30.55
N ILE A 9 13.96 10.86 30.91
CA ILE A 9 13.00 11.17 31.97
C ILE A 9 13.71 11.41 33.30
N GLN A 10 14.71 10.59 33.65
CA GLN A 10 15.51 10.82 34.87
C GLN A 10 16.28 12.15 34.84
N ALA A 11 16.80 12.55 33.68
CA ALA A 11 17.47 13.84 33.52
C ALA A 11 16.47 15.02 33.61
N GLU A 12 15.27 14.88 33.03
CA GLU A 12 14.18 15.85 33.14
C GLU A 12 13.74 16.05 34.60
N LEU A 13 13.61 14.96 35.37
CA LEU A 13 13.33 15.00 36.81
C LEU A 13 14.43 15.70 37.63
N LYS A 14 15.66 15.75 37.11
CA LYS A 14 16.79 16.51 37.68
C LYS A 14 16.87 17.95 37.16
N GLY A 15 15.82 18.45 36.49
CA GLY A 15 15.71 19.83 36.02
C GLY A 15 16.34 20.09 34.65
N LYS A 16 16.67 19.06 33.87
CA LYS A 16 17.10 19.24 32.47
C LYS A 16 15.89 19.43 31.56
N SER A 17 16.06 20.17 30.48
CA SER A 17 15.03 20.35 29.46
C SER A 17 15.63 20.03 28.09
N PHE A 18 14.84 19.35 27.27
CA PHE A 18 15.28 18.86 25.97
C PHE A 18 14.22 19.14 24.91
N LEU A 19 14.67 19.43 23.69
CA LEU A 19 13.82 19.49 22.51
C LEU A 19 14.06 18.23 21.66
N CYS A 20 13.03 17.40 21.49
CA CYS A 20 13.15 16.15 20.74
C CYS A 20 12.67 16.29 19.30
N ARG A 21 13.56 15.97 18.35
CA ARG A 21 13.19 15.62 16.98
C ARG A 21 13.44 14.12 16.79
N SER A 22 12.38 13.33 16.83
CA SER A 22 12.48 11.86 16.87
C SER A 22 11.43 11.16 16.01
N ALA A 23 11.64 9.88 15.72
CA ALA A 23 10.62 9.02 15.11
C ALA A 23 9.64 8.45 16.17
N ALA A 24 8.60 7.76 15.70
CA ALA A 24 7.52 7.23 16.53
C ALA A 24 8.00 6.28 17.65
N SER A 25 9.09 5.54 17.44
CA SER A 25 9.61 4.58 18.43
C SER A 25 10.07 5.24 19.73
N PHE A 26 10.56 6.48 19.69
CA PHE A 26 10.90 7.25 20.89
C PHE A 26 9.64 7.67 21.64
N VAL A 27 8.62 8.16 20.94
CA VAL A 27 7.35 8.58 21.54
C VAL A 27 6.71 7.41 22.29
N SER A 28 6.61 6.24 21.64
CA SER A 28 6.08 5.02 22.27
C SER A 28 6.86 4.61 23.51
N ALA A 29 8.19 4.65 23.43
CA ALA A 29 9.05 4.34 24.56
C ALA A 29 8.90 5.34 25.71
N ARG A 30 8.74 6.63 25.41
CA ARG A 30 8.65 7.71 26.41
C ARG A 30 7.35 7.69 27.20
N ILE A 31 6.23 7.44 26.54
CA ILE A 31 4.91 7.43 27.21
C ILE A 31 4.51 6.02 27.68
N GLY A 32 5.39 5.03 27.52
CA GLY A 32 5.14 3.66 27.97
C GLY A 32 4.06 2.93 27.18
N ILE A 33 3.92 3.18 25.87
CA ILE A 33 3.02 2.38 25.03
C ILE A 33 3.50 0.92 25.06
N ILE A 34 2.63 0.06 25.58
CA ILE A 34 2.85 -1.38 25.59
C ILE A 34 2.63 -1.92 24.17
N PRO A 35 3.56 -2.72 23.62
CA PRO A 35 3.37 -3.36 22.32
C PRO A 35 2.07 -4.18 22.31
N LYS A 36 1.24 -3.95 21.30
CA LYS A 36 0.09 -4.82 21.04
C LYS A 36 0.55 -6.07 20.30
N SER A 37 -0.05 -7.20 20.62
CA SER A 37 0.15 -8.43 19.85
C SER A 37 -0.24 -8.21 18.38
N PRO A 38 0.37 -8.95 17.43
CA PRO A 38 -0.04 -8.91 16.03
C PRO A 38 -1.54 -9.19 15.87
N LEU A 39 -2.18 -8.52 14.91
CA LEU A 39 -3.56 -8.79 14.56
C LEU A 39 -3.68 -10.17 13.91
N LEU A 40 -4.66 -10.94 14.34
CA LEU A 40 -5.07 -12.22 13.75
C LEU A 40 -6.27 -11.99 12.81
N PRO A 41 -6.54 -12.92 11.86
CA PRO A 41 -7.69 -12.80 10.97
C PRO A 41 -9.03 -12.58 11.69
N LYS A 42 -9.22 -13.20 12.86
CA LYS A 42 -10.41 -13.04 13.71
C LYS A 42 -10.57 -11.62 14.27
N ASP A 43 -9.47 -10.89 14.47
CA ASP A 43 -9.47 -9.54 15.04
C ASP A 43 -9.93 -8.49 14.00
N LEU A 44 -9.93 -8.86 12.72
CA LEU A 44 -10.30 -7.99 11.61
C LEU A 44 -11.81 -8.01 11.31
N GLY A 45 -12.60 -8.88 11.95
CA GLY A 45 -14.06 -8.95 11.76
C GLY A 45 -14.49 -9.40 10.35
N ILE A 46 -13.63 -10.11 9.63
CA ILE A 46 -13.80 -10.51 8.22
C ILE A 46 -14.70 -11.77 8.10
N ASN A 47 -15.90 -11.72 8.67
CA ASN A 47 -16.76 -12.90 8.78
C ASN A 47 -18.00 -12.84 7.87
N LYS A 48 -18.27 -11.68 7.26
CA LYS A 48 -19.53 -11.43 6.54
C LYS A 48 -19.40 -11.54 5.02
N GLU A 49 -18.28 -11.10 4.46
CA GLU A 49 -18.12 -11.03 3.00
C GLU A 49 -17.37 -12.24 2.44
N ARG A 50 -17.97 -12.87 1.43
CA ARG A 50 -17.38 -13.99 0.69
C ARG A 50 -16.53 -13.56 -0.50
N ASN A 51 -16.60 -12.28 -0.88
CA ASN A 51 -15.83 -11.72 -1.99
C ASN A 51 -14.32 -11.92 -1.80
N GLY A 52 -13.57 -11.78 -2.90
CA GLY A 52 -12.12 -11.77 -2.85
C GLY A 52 -11.57 -10.63 -1.99
N GLY A 53 -10.37 -10.80 -1.48
CA GLY A 53 -9.54 -9.74 -0.94
C GLY A 53 -8.83 -8.97 -2.05
N LEU A 54 -8.59 -7.69 -1.83
CA LEU A 54 -7.90 -6.81 -2.77
C LEU A 54 -6.52 -6.43 -2.23
N ILE A 55 -5.48 -6.63 -3.03
CA ILE A 55 -4.12 -6.17 -2.74
C ILE A 55 -3.78 -5.10 -3.76
N VAL A 56 -3.32 -3.93 -3.34
CA VAL A 56 -2.97 -2.81 -4.23
C VAL A 56 -1.51 -2.44 -4.03
N VAL A 57 -0.71 -2.49 -5.10
CA VAL A 57 0.74 -2.23 -5.01
C VAL A 57 1.21 -1.25 -6.09
N GLY A 58 1.51 -0.02 -5.65
CA GLY A 58 2.06 1.04 -6.52
C GLY A 58 3.57 1.19 -6.47
N SER A 59 4.21 0.68 -5.41
CA SER A 59 5.66 0.81 -5.22
C SER A 59 6.44 -0.13 -6.15
N TYR A 60 7.42 0.43 -6.88
CA TYR A 60 8.33 -0.28 -7.79
C TYR A 60 9.73 -0.55 -7.20
N VAL A 61 9.93 -0.29 -5.91
CA VAL A 61 11.26 -0.47 -5.28
C VAL A 61 11.65 -1.95 -5.18
N PRO A 62 12.95 -2.31 -5.19
CA PRO A 62 13.40 -3.70 -5.22
C PRO A 62 12.80 -4.59 -4.13
N LYS A 63 12.58 -4.03 -2.94
CA LYS A 63 11.97 -4.76 -1.83
C LYS A 63 10.52 -5.16 -2.12
N THR A 64 9.71 -4.24 -2.66
CA THR A 64 8.32 -4.51 -3.01
C THR A 64 8.22 -5.44 -4.21
N THR A 65 9.19 -5.38 -5.14
CA THR A 65 9.30 -6.34 -6.25
C THR A 65 9.48 -7.76 -5.74
N LYS A 66 10.50 -7.99 -4.89
CA LYS A 66 10.74 -9.32 -4.28
C LYS A 66 9.55 -9.84 -3.49
N GLN A 67 8.86 -8.96 -2.75
CA GLN A 67 7.66 -9.34 -1.99
C GLN A 67 6.52 -9.82 -2.90
N ILE A 68 6.31 -9.17 -4.04
CA ILE A 68 5.28 -9.59 -5.00
C ILE A 68 5.67 -10.86 -5.73
N GLU A 69 6.93 -11.00 -6.16
CA GLU A 69 7.41 -12.22 -6.81
C GLU A 69 7.20 -13.45 -5.91
N GLU A 70 7.54 -13.31 -4.63
CA GLU A 70 7.31 -14.37 -3.64
C GLU A 70 5.81 -14.65 -3.44
N LEU A 71 4.99 -13.59 -3.33
CA LEU A 71 3.54 -13.73 -3.19
C LEU A 71 2.92 -14.46 -4.39
N ILE A 72 3.32 -14.11 -5.62
CA ILE A 72 2.83 -14.75 -6.84
C ILE A 72 3.34 -16.19 -6.93
N SER A 73 4.60 -16.45 -6.56
CA SER A 73 5.17 -17.80 -6.51
C SER A 73 4.40 -18.71 -5.56
N GLN A 74 4.13 -18.26 -4.34
CA GLN A 74 3.45 -19.06 -3.31
C GLN A 74 1.94 -19.14 -3.52
N CYS A 75 1.30 -18.06 -3.99
CA CYS A 75 -0.15 -17.92 -3.99
C CYS A 75 -0.78 -17.82 -5.39
N GLY A 76 0.00 -17.86 -6.48
CA GLY A 76 -0.48 -17.61 -7.85
C GLY A 76 -1.61 -18.53 -8.35
N ARG A 77 -1.80 -19.70 -7.73
CA ARG A 77 -2.95 -20.57 -8.02
C ARG A 77 -4.28 -19.96 -7.57
N VAL A 78 -4.27 -19.26 -6.42
CA VAL A 78 -5.45 -18.70 -5.74
C VAL A 78 -5.54 -17.18 -5.82
N LEU A 79 -4.47 -16.52 -6.26
CA LEU A 79 -4.36 -15.08 -6.45
C LEU A 79 -4.44 -14.73 -7.94
N ARG A 80 -5.19 -13.69 -8.27
CA ARG A 80 -5.29 -13.15 -9.64
C ARG A 80 -4.55 -11.83 -9.75
N THR A 81 -3.79 -11.65 -10.82
CA THR A 81 -2.97 -10.46 -11.00
C THR A 81 -3.54 -9.58 -12.11
N ILE A 82 -3.76 -8.31 -11.79
CA ILE A 82 -4.09 -7.25 -12.73
C ILE A 82 -2.89 -6.31 -12.75
N GLU A 83 -2.18 -6.28 -13.87
CA GLU A 83 -1.10 -5.31 -14.08
C GLU A 83 -1.67 -4.04 -14.72
N VAL A 84 -1.35 -2.88 -14.13
CA VAL A 84 -1.72 -1.56 -14.62
C VAL A 84 -0.50 -0.93 -15.28
N SER A 85 -0.60 -0.58 -16.56
CA SER A 85 0.51 0.01 -17.30
C SER A 85 0.80 1.44 -16.82
N VAL A 86 1.97 1.64 -16.22
CA VAL A 86 2.47 2.97 -15.81
C VAL A 86 2.49 3.94 -16.99
N GLU A 87 2.89 3.47 -18.17
CA GLU A 87 2.97 4.29 -19.38
C GLU A 87 1.60 4.84 -19.78
N LYS A 88 0.58 3.98 -19.84
CA LYS A 88 -0.78 4.38 -20.20
C LYS A 88 -1.40 5.35 -19.19
N VAL A 89 -1.14 5.16 -17.90
CA VAL A 89 -1.75 6.02 -16.86
C VAL A 89 -1.01 7.34 -16.62
N SER A 90 0.24 7.49 -17.08
CA SER A 90 1.08 8.66 -16.76
C SER A 90 1.58 9.48 -17.96
N MET A 91 1.73 8.87 -19.14
CA MET A 91 2.37 9.51 -20.29
C MET A 91 1.48 9.64 -21.53
N LYS A 92 0.37 8.92 -21.55
CA LYS A 92 -0.51 8.82 -22.71
C LYS A 92 -1.72 9.74 -22.62
N SER A 93 -2.59 9.71 -23.63
CA SER A 93 -3.75 10.59 -23.70
C SER A 93 -4.74 10.31 -22.56
N SER A 94 -5.63 11.27 -22.29
CA SER A 94 -6.65 11.11 -21.26
C SER A 94 -7.56 9.91 -21.55
N GLU A 95 -7.83 9.60 -22.82
CA GLU A 95 -8.64 8.46 -23.23
C GLU A 95 -7.96 7.13 -22.91
N GLU A 96 -6.65 7.00 -23.17
CA GLU A 96 -5.89 5.78 -22.84
C GLU A 96 -5.77 5.56 -21.33
N ARG A 97 -5.60 6.65 -20.57
CA ARG A 97 -5.62 6.61 -19.11
C ARG A 97 -6.97 6.09 -18.59
N GLU A 98 -8.06 6.70 -19.05
CA GLU A 98 -9.41 6.32 -18.62
C GLU A 98 -9.75 4.88 -19.00
N SER A 99 -9.35 4.45 -20.20
CA SER A 99 -9.54 3.07 -20.66
C SER A 99 -8.80 2.06 -19.79
N GLU A 100 -7.53 2.31 -19.44
CA GLU A 100 -6.76 1.43 -18.56
C GLU A 100 -7.37 1.35 -17.14
N ILE A 101 -7.81 2.49 -16.59
CA ILE A 101 -8.45 2.54 -15.28
C ILE A 101 -9.77 1.77 -15.27
N ASN A 102 -10.63 1.96 -16.27
CA ASN A 102 -11.90 1.25 -16.39
C ASN A 102 -11.69 -0.24 -16.55
N SER A 103 -10.79 -0.66 -17.44
CA SER A 103 -10.49 -2.07 -17.67
C SER A 103 -9.99 -2.76 -16.39
N ALA A 104 -9.09 -2.12 -15.65
CA ALA A 104 -8.59 -2.65 -14.39
C ALA A 104 -9.68 -2.77 -13.31
N ALA A 105 -10.56 -1.76 -13.19
CA ALA A 105 -11.66 -1.78 -12.23
C ALA A 105 -12.71 -2.86 -12.57
N GLU A 106 -13.10 -2.98 -13.84
CA GLU A 106 -14.05 -4.00 -14.31
C GLU A 106 -13.52 -5.42 -14.09
N MET A 107 -12.26 -5.67 -14.42
CA MET A 107 -11.62 -6.97 -14.14
C MET A 107 -11.60 -7.25 -12.64
N ALA A 108 -11.26 -6.26 -11.81
CA ALA A 108 -11.25 -6.44 -10.36
C ALA A 108 -12.66 -6.76 -9.83
N ASP A 109 -13.70 -6.09 -10.30
CA ASP A 109 -15.09 -6.36 -9.90
C ASP A 109 -15.49 -7.81 -10.20
N VAL A 110 -15.19 -8.30 -11.41
CA VAL A 110 -15.49 -9.67 -11.82
C VAL A 110 -14.76 -10.68 -10.94
N LEU A 111 -13.45 -10.49 -10.70
CA LEU A 111 -12.64 -11.42 -9.93
C LEU A 111 -13.00 -11.43 -8.43
N LEU A 112 -13.23 -10.25 -7.85
CA LEU A 112 -13.67 -10.11 -6.46
C LEU A 112 -15.04 -10.74 -6.25
N GLY A 113 -15.98 -10.51 -7.17
CA GLY A 113 -17.31 -11.13 -7.17
C GLY A 113 -17.26 -12.66 -7.30
N ALA A 114 -16.28 -13.19 -8.03
CA ALA A 114 -16.02 -14.62 -8.15
C ALA A 114 -15.26 -15.23 -6.93
N HIS A 115 -15.15 -14.48 -5.83
CA HIS A 115 -14.47 -14.88 -4.60
C HIS A 115 -12.96 -15.15 -4.77
N GLN A 116 -12.33 -14.53 -5.78
CA GLN A 116 -10.90 -14.68 -6.04
C GLN A 116 -10.13 -13.49 -5.46
N ASP A 117 -9.14 -13.79 -4.60
CA ASP A 117 -8.22 -12.77 -4.12
C ASP A 117 -7.47 -12.18 -5.33
N THR A 118 -7.40 -10.86 -5.38
CA THR A 118 -6.92 -10.12 -6.56
C THR A 118 -5.86 -9.11 -6.15
N ILE A 119 -4.72 -9.11 -6.85
CA ILE A 119 -3.69 -8.09 -6.74
C ILE A 119 -3.74 -7.17 -7.95
N ILE A 120 -3.85 -5.87 -7.69
CA ILE A 120 -3.65 -4.80 -8.65
C ILE A 120 -2.26 -4.24 -8.41
N MET A 121 -1.39 -4.31 -9.41
CA MET A 121 -0.04 -3.77 -9.32
C MET A 121 0.33 -2.96 -10.54
N THR A 122 1.15 -1.94 -10.34
CA THR A 122 1.72 -1.20 -11.48
C THR A 122 2.77 -2.03 -12.20
N SER A 123 2.91 -1.83 -13.51
CA SER A 123 4.00 -2.41 -14.28
C SER A 123 5.36 -2.03 -13.67
N ARG A 124 6.31 -2.96 -13.74
CA ARG A 124 7.63 -2.80 -13.08
C ARG A 124 8.64 -1.99 -13.87
N LYS A 125 8.24 -1.44 -15.02
CA LYS A 125 9.08 -0.57 -15.85
C LYS A 125 9.24 0.77 -15.14
N LEU A 126 10.46 1.11 -14.76
CA LEU A 126 10.76 2.42 -14.19
C LEU A 126 10.59 3.49 -15.27
N ILE A 127 9.59 4.34 -15.08
CA ILE A 127 9.36 5.51 -15.93
C ILE A 127 9.76 6.74 -15.12
N THR A 128 10.79 7.44 -15.57
CA THR A 128 11.29 8.66 -14.94
C THR A 128 11.21 9.82 -15.92
N GLY A 129 10.93 11.02 -15.39
CA GLY A 129 10.98 12.25 -16.15
C GLY A 129 12.43 12.71 -16.36
N LYS A 130 12.62 13.69 -17.24
CA LYS A 130 13.93 14.32 -17.45
C LYS A 130 14.36 15.17 -16.25
N THR A 131 13.40 15.56 -15.41
CA THR A 131 13.61 16.35 -14.19
C THR A 131 13.01 15.68 -12.95
N PRO A 132 13.46 16.06 -11.73
CA PRO A 132 12.83 15.60 -10.49
C PRO A 132 11.34 15.96 -10.41
N SER A 133 10.95 17.13 -10.91
CA SER A 133 9.55 17.59 -10.93
C SER A 133 8.68 16.74 -11.85
N GLU A 134 9.16 16.43 -13.06
CA GLU A 134 8.46 15.53 -13.98
C GLU A 134 8.32 14.12 -13.40
N SER A 135 9.36 13.62 -12.72
CA SER A 135 9.31 12.33 -12.04
C SER A 135 8.30 12.32 -10.90
N LEU A 136 8.18 13.43 -10.16
CA LEU A 136 7.15 13.59 -9.13
C LEU A 136 5.74 13.62 -9.73
N GLU A 137 5.56 14.29 -10.86
CA GLU A 137 4.27 14.34 -11.57
C GLU A 137 3.85 12.95 -12.08
N ILE A 138 4.78 12.17 -12.62
CA ILE A 138 4.54 10.78 -13.02
C ILE A 138 4.08 9.95 -11.81
N ASN A 139 4.79 10.03 -10.68
CA ASN A 139 4.42 9.32 -9.45
C ASN A 139 3.02 9.71 -8.94
N PHE A 140 2.68 11.00 -9.05
CA PHE A 140 1.34 11.50 -8.70
C PHE A 140 0.26 10.92 -9.62
N LYS A 141 0.46 10.94 -10.96
CA LYS A 141 -0.50 10.38 -11.93
C LYS A 141 -0.73 8.89 -11.74
N VAL A 142 0.33 8.13 -11.44
CA VAL A 142 0.24 6.69 -11.16
C VAL A 142 -0.53 6.43 -9.87
N SER A 143 -0.22 7.17 -8.81
CA SER A 143 -0.90 7.03 -7.52
C SER A 143 -2.38 7.40 -7.62
N SER A 144 -2.71 8.47 -8.35
CA SER A 144 -4.11 8.88 -8.57
C SER A 144 -4.88 7.86 -9.39
N ALA A 145 -4.26 7.27 -10.42
CA ALA A 145 -4.88 6.21 -11.20
C ALA A 145 -5.21 4.97 -10.36
N LEU A 146 -4.30 4.52 -9.48
CA LEU A 146 -4.60 3.41 -8.55
C LEU A 146 -5.75 3.73 -7.61
N VAL A 147 -5.80 4.96 -7.07
CA VAL A 147 -6.92 5.40 -6.23
C VAL A 147 -8.23 5.41 -7.01
N GLU A 148 -8.22 5.87 -8.26
CA GLU A 148 -9.40 5.87 -9.13
C GLU A 148 -9.89 4.46 -9.46
N ILE A 149 -8.98 3.52 -9.75
CA ILE A 149 -9.33 2.11 -9.95
C ILE A 149 -10.06 1.59 -8.71
N VAL A 150 -9.48 1.77 -7.51
CA VAL A 150 -10.09 1.31 -6.25
C VAL A 150 -11.45 1.96 -6.00
N ARG A 151 -11.63 3.23 -6.39
CA ARG A 151 -12.91 3.94 -6.25
C ARG A 151 -13.99 3.48 -7.24
N ARG A 152 -13.61 2.93 -8.39
CA ARG A 152 -14.53 2.43 -9.42
C ARG A 152 -14.96 0.98 -9.19
N ILE A 153 -14.21 0.22 -8.40
CA ILE A 153 -14.60 -1.12 -7.95
C ILE A 153 -15.89 -1.03 -7.13
N THR A 154 -16.94 -1.69 -7.60
CA THR A 154 -18.24 -1.76 -6.95
C THR A 154 -18.38 -2.99 -6.04
N ALA A 155 -17.66 -4.07 -6.37
CA ALA A 155 -17.62 -5.27 -5.55
C ALA A 155 -16.84 -5.00 -4.27
N LYS A 156 -17.54 -5.00 -3.13
CA LYS A 156 -16.92 -4.78 -1.82
C LYS A 156 -15.88 -5.87 -1.54
N PRO A 157 -14.57 -5.55 -1.47
CA PRO A 157 -13.56 -6.54 -1.15
C PRO A 157 -13.72 -6.99 0.29
N ARG A 158 -13.36 -8.24 0.55
CA ARG A 158 -13.36 -8.80 1.90
C ARG A 158 -12.33 -8.11 2.81
N TYR A 159 -11.20 -7.73 2.25
CA TYR A 159 -10.19 -6.89 2.88
C TYR A 159 -9.43 -6.10 1.80
N ILE A 160 -8.75 -5.03 2.21
CA ILE A 160 -7.82 -4.30 1.34
C ILE A 160 -6.44 -4.26 2.01
N LEU A 161 -5.42 -4.70 1.30
CA LEU A 161 -4.01 -4.52 1.67
C LEU A 161 -3.35 -3.58 0.68
N ALA A 162 -2.84 -2.44 1.15
CA ALA A 162 -2.21 -1.45 0.29
C ALA A 162 -0.71 -1.30 0.60
N LYS A 163 0.11 -1.40 -0.44
CA LYS A 163 1.51 -0.99 -0.43
C LYS A 163 1.75 -0.02 -1.60
N VAL A 164 1.31 1.21 -1.39
CA VAL A 164 1.57 2.35 -2.28
C VAL A 164 2.93 2.96 -2.00
#